data_AF-A0A535ZY69-F1
#
_entry.id   AF-A0A535ZY69-F1
#
_cell.length_a   1.000
_cell.length_b   1.000
_cell.length_c   1.000
_cell.angle_alpha   90.00
_cell.angle_beta   90.00
_cell.angle_gamma   90.00
#
_symmetry.space_group_name_H-M   'P 1'
#
loop_
_entity.id
_entity.type
_entity.pdbx_description
1 polymer ?
#
loop_
_entity_poly.entity_id
_entity_poly.type
_entity_poly.pdbx_seq_one_letter_code
_entity_poly.pdbx_strand_id
1 'polypeptide(L)' 'YTPEILGVAHRTLPCGTVLTLTYGGRSVSVPVIDRGPYIAGRALDLSNATRHALGCPDLCTLSMRVGS' A
#
# COMPACT_ATOMS: atom_id res chain seq x y z
N TYR A 1 -14.67 15.99 -7.55
CA TYR A 1 -13.52 15.77 -6.66
C TYR A 1 -13.81 14.51 -5.86
N THR A 2 -13.12 13.41 -6.16
CA THR A 2 -13.18 12.21 -5.32
C THR A 2 -12.03 12.33 -4.32
N PRO A 3 -12.27 12.28 -3.00
CA PRO A 3 -11.18 12.26 -2.04
C PRO A 3 -10.22 11.12 -2.39
N GLU A 4 -8.93 11.39 -2.51
CA GLU A 4 -8.00 10.30 -2.76
C GLU A 4 -7.94 9.39 -1.53
N ILE A 5 -8.23 8.11 -1.72
CA ILE A 5 -8.30 7.13 -0.64
C ILE A 5 -6.87 6.70 -0.27
N LEU A 6 -6.49 6.84 1.01
CA LEU A 6 -5.29 6.23 1.56
C LEU A 6 -5.56 4.74 1.82
N GLY A 7 -4.84 3.88 1.10
CA GLY A 7 -5.00 2.44 1.23
C GLY A 7 -4.14 1.67 0.25
N VAL A 8 -4.26 0.34 0.35
CA VAL A 8 -3.64 -0.62 -0.57
C VAL A 8 -4.57 -1.78 -0.87
N ALA A 9 -4.36 -2.43 -2.00
CA ALA A 9 -4.88 -3.78 -2.23
C ALA A 9 -3.85 -4.82 -1.77
N HIS A 10 -4.33 -5.85 -1.05
CA HIS A 10 -3.51 -7.01 -0.68
C HIS A 10 -4.28 -8.30 -0.97
N ARG A 11 -3.57 -9.36 -1.40
CA ARG A 11 -4.21 -10.59 -1.89
C ARG A 11 -4.98 -11.33 -0.79
N THR A 12 -4.42 -11.38 0.40
CA THR A 12 -4.89 -12.29 1.47
C THR A 12 -5.13 -11.62 2.81
N LEU A 13 -4.62 -10.40 3.02
CA LEU A 13 -4.78 -9.75 4.32
C LEU A 13 -6.22 -9.25 4.41
N PRO A 14 -6.89 -9.38 5.56
CA PRO A 14 -8.23 -8.83 5.75
C PRO A 14 -8.27 -7.34 5.38
N CYS A 15 -9.38 -6.88 4.78
CA CYS A 15 -9.60 -5.44 4.66
C CYS A 15 -9.67 -4.84 6.07
N GLY A 16 -9.11 -3.65 6.24
CA GLY A 16 -8.90 -3.01 7.54
C GLY A 16 -7.59 -3.35 8.23
N THR A 17 -6.84 -4.38 7.79
CA THR A 17 -5.48 -4.60 8.30
C THR A 17 -4.62 -3.38 8.02
N VAL A 18 -4.05 -2.78 9.07
CA VAL A 18 -3.17 -1.62 8.93
C VAL A 18 -1.77 -2.10 8.61
N LEU A 19 -1.18 -1.53 7.56
CA LEU A 19 0.18 -1.79 7.13
C LEU A 19 1.01 -0.52 7.28
N THR A 20 2.17 -0.62 7.91
CA THR A 20 3.21 0.40 7.84
C THR A 20 4.12 0.07 6.67
N LEU A 21 4.12 0.96 5.68
CA LEU A 21 4.94 0.87 4.48
C LEU A 21 6.06 1.89 4.56
N THR A 22 7.27 1.51 4.16
CA THR A 22 8.42 2.43 4.13
C THR A 22 9.16 2.33 2.80
N TYR A 23 9.39 3.48 2.17
CA TYR A 23 10.14 3.62 0.93
C TYR A 23 10.93 4.94 0.93
N GLY A 24 12.20 4.90 0.52
CA GLY A 24 13.02 6.11 0.38
C GLY A 24 13.11 6.97 1.65
N GLY A 25 13.10 6.37 2.83
CA GLY A 25 13.12 7.07 4.12
C GLY A 25 11.78 7.65 4.57
N ARG A 26 10.71 7.48 3.80
CA ARG A 26 9.34 7.90 4.14
C ARG A 26 8.52 6.70 4.59
N SER A 27 7.66 6.91 5.57
CA SER A 27 6.76 5.87 6.08
C SER A 27 5.31 6.35 6.10
N VAL A 28 4.38 5.45 5.78
CA VAL A 28 2.94 5.70 5.87
C VAL A 28 2.23 4.47 6.44
N SER A 29 1.26 4.69 7.33
CA SER A 29 0.39 3.63 7.82
C SER A 29 -0.96 3.73 7.12
N VAL A 30 -1.35 2.67 6.40
CA VAL A 30 -2.56 2.64 5.57
C VAL A 30 -3.30 1.32 5.71
N PRO A 31 -4.64 1.32 5.62
CA PRO A 31 -5.41 0.07 5.65
C PRO A 31 -5.34 -0.68 4.32
N VAL A 32 -5.49 -2.00 4.38
CA VAL A 32 -5.93 -2.80 3.24
C VAL A 32 -7.39 -2.45 2.95
N ILE A 33 -7.69 -2.01 1.73
CA ILE A 33 -9.04 -1.59 1.34
C ILE A 33 -9.64 -2.47 0.24
N ASP A 34 -8.82 -3.25 -0.45
CA ASP A 34 -9.24 -4.07 -1.58
C ASP A 34 -8.35 -5.33 -1.74
N ARG A 35 -8.73 -6.20 -2.69
CA ARG A 35 -8.05 -7.44 -3.05
C ARG A 35 -7.17 -7.27 -4.28
N GLY A 36 -6.00 -7.92 -4.25
CA GLY A 36 -5.02 -7.89 -5.34
C GLY A 36 -3.61 -7.59 -4.81
N PRO A 37 -2.63 -7.38 -5.69
CA PRO A 37 -2.68 -7.57 -7.14
C PRO A 37 -2.54 -9.05 -7.51
N TYR A 38 -3.22 -9.51 -8.56
CA TYR A 38 -3.11 -10.90 -9.07
C TYR A 38 -1.97 -11.07 -10.09
N ILE A 39 -0.91 -10.27 -9.92
CA ILE A 39 0.28 -10.27 -10.77
C ILE A 39 1.41 -10.93 -9.99
N ALA A 40 2.01 -11.98 -10.56
CA ALA A 40 3.15 -12.66 -9.96
C ALA A 40 4.29 -11.67 -9.64
N GLY A 41 4.91 -11.83 -8.47
CA GLY A 41 5.99 -10.93 -8.01
C GLY A 41 5.55 -9.60 -7.38
N ARG A 42 4.26 -9.23 -7.39
CA ARG A 42 3.77 -8.02 -6.70
C ARG A 42 3.00 -8.34 -5.42
N ALA A 43 3.41 -7.74 -4.30
CA ALA A 43 2.76 -7.95 -3.00
C ALA A 43 1.58 -7.00 -2.74
N LEU A 44 1.68 -5.75 -3.19
CA LEU A 44 0.70 -4.69 -2.94
C LEU A 44 0.38 -3.94 -4.23
N ASP A 45 -0.84 -3.41 -4.30
CA ASP A 45 -1.19 -2.33 -5.20
C ASP A 45 -1.45 -1.08 -4.37
N LEU A 46 -0.73 0.01 -4.66
CA LEU A 46 -0.83 1.24 -3.88
C LEU A 46 -1.90 2.13 -4.49
N SER A 47 -2.77 2.71 -3.68
CA SER A 47 -3.59 3.82 -4.16
C SER A 47 -2.68 4.98 -4.61
N ASN A 48 -3.21 5.86 -5.46
CA ASN A 48 -2.45 7.02 -5.94
C ASN A 48 -1.95 7.90 -4.76
N ALA A 49 -2.81 8.12 -3.76
CA ALA A 49 -2.45 8.82 -2.53
C ALA A 49 -1.29 8.15 -1.78
N THR A 50 -1.37 6.84 -1.57
CA THR A 50 -0.33 6.07 -0.86
C THR A 50 0.99 6.12 -1.62
N ARG A 51 0.95 5.96 -2.95
CA ARG A 51 2.12 6.06 -3.82
C ARG A 51 2.78 7.44 -3.70
N HIS A 52 1.99 8.52 -3.78
CA HIS A 52 2.48 9.89 -3.63
C HIS A 52 3.08 10.16 -2.25
N ALA A 53 2.42 9.72 -1.18
CA ALA A 53 2.89 9.90 0.20
C ALA A 53 4.26 9.23 0.41
N LEU A 54 4.45 8.02 -0.12
CA LEU A 54 5.71 7.30 -0.06
C LEU A 54 6.77 7.85 -1.03
N GLY A 55 6.37 8.56 -2.08
CA GLY A 55 7.25 8.90 -3.20
C GLY A 55 7.66 7.68 -4.03
N CYS A 56 6.84 6.62 -4.04
CA CYS A 56 7.07 5.44 -4.86
C CYS A 56 6.80 5.79 -6.34
N PRO A 57 7.69 5.44 -7.28
CA PRO A 57 7.40 5.49 -8.73
C PRO A 57 6.37 4.41 -9.12
N ASP A 58 6.19 4.14 -10.41
CA ASP A 58 5.20 3.15 -10.90
C ASP A 58 5.41 1.73 -10.34
N LEU A 59 6.64 1.37 -10.01
CA LEU A 59 6.99 0.12 -9.34
C LEU A 59 8.17 0.37 -8.40
N CYS A 60 8.04 -0.07 -7.14
CA CYS A 60 9.12 0.01 -6.18
C CYS A 60 9.19 -1.21 -5.27
N THR A 61 10.36 -1.44 -4.69
CA THR A 61 10.53 -2.37 -3.56
C THR A 61 10.49 -1.53 -2.28
N LEU A 62 9.58 -1.88 -1.39
CA LEU A 62 9.37 -1.21 -0.11
C LEU A 62 9.42 -2.23 1.03
N SER A 63 9.64 -1.77 2.26
CA SER A 63 9.43 -2.64 3.42
C SER A 63 7.99 -2.51 3.92
N MET A 64 7.37 -3.64 4.25
CA MET A 64 6.02 -3.73 4.79
C MET A 64 6.07 -4.35 6.18
N ARG A 65 5.34 -3.77 7.13
CA ARG A 65 5.08 -4.35 8.45
C ARG A 65 3.57 -4.33 8.70
N VAL A 66 3.04 -5.43 9.21
CA VAL A 66 1.64 -5.47 9.69
C VAL A 66 1.60 -4.76 11.04
N GLY A 67 0.73 -3.76 11.17
CA GLY A 67 0.48 -3.09 12.43
C GLY A 67 -0.12 -4.06 13.45
N SER A 68 0.34 -3.96 14.70
CA SER A 68 -0.26 -4.64 15.86
C SER A 68 -1.66 -4.10 16.17
#